data_AF-A0A8T1SQ19-F1
#
_entry.id   AF-A0A8T1SQ19-F1
#
_cell.length_a   1.000
_cell.length_b   1.000
_cell.length_c   1.000
_cell.angle_alpha   90.00
_cell.angle_beta   90.00
_cell.angle_gamma   90.00
#
_symmetry.space_group_name_H-M   'P 1'
#
loop_
_entity.id
_entity.type
_entity.pdbx_description
1 polymer ?
#
loop_
_entity_poly.entity_id
_entity_poly.type
_entity_poly.pdbx_seq_one_letter_code
_entity_poly.pdbx_strand_id
1 'polypeptide(L)'
;PNIITLKDVYDDGKYVYLVMELMRGGELLDRILRQKCFSEREASAVLCTITKTVDYLHSQGVVHRDLKPSNILYMDESGNPDSIRICDFGFAKQLRAENGLLMTPCYTANFVAPEVLKRQGYDAACDIW
;
A
#
# COMPACT_ATOMS: atom_id res chain seq x y z
N PRO A 1 -8.25 4.61 -4.41
CA PRO A 1 -7.67 5.52 -5.42
C PRO A 1 -6.17 5.80 -5.20
N ASN A 2 -5.66 5.69 -3.97
CA ASN A 2 -4.27 6.00 -3.62
C ASN A 2 -3.32 4.79 -3.67
N ILE A 3 -3.62 3.79 -4.50
CA ILE A 3 -2.75 2.65 -4.80
C ILE A 3 -2.36 2.78 -6.27
N ILE A 4 -1.10 2.53 -6.61
CA ILE A 4 -0.64 2.55 -8.00
C ILE A 4 -1.50 1.64 -8.89
N THR A 5 -1.95 2.17 -10.01
CA THR A 5 -2.81 1.45 -10.95
C THR A 5 -1.98 0.62 -11.92
N LEU A 6 -2.14 -0.70 -11.87
CA LEU A 6 -1.68 -1.61 -12.93
C LEU A 6 -2.59 -1.44 -14.15
N LYS A 7 -1.99 -1.11 -15.29
CA LYS A 7 -2.68 -0.90 -16.57
C LYS A 7 -2.61 -2.12 -17.47
N ASP A 8 -1.47 -2.80 -17.50
CA ASP A 8 -1.25 -3.93 -18.39
C ASP A 8 -0.15 -4.86 -17.85
N VAL A 9 -0.12 -6.10 -18.36
CA VAL A 9 0.87 -7.12 -17.99
C VAL A 9 1.31 -7.86 -19.24
N TYR A 10 2.63 -7.92 -19.46
CA TYR A 10 3.24 -8.72 -20.53
C TYR A 10 4.21 -9.74 -19.94
N ASP A 11 4.34 -10.88 -20.60
CA ASP A 11 5.26 -11.96 -20.26
C ASP A 11 5.88 -12.50 -21.54
N ASP A 12 7.21 -12.46 -21.63
CA ASP A 12 7.97 -12.97 -22.78
C ASP A 12 8.59 -14.37 -22.54
N GLY A 13 8.21 -15.00 -21.42
CA GLY A 13 8.73 -16.29 -20.95
C GLY A 13 10.01 -16.19 -20.13
N LYS A 14 10.65 -15.01 -20.07
CA LYS A 14 11.86 -14.74 -19.27
C LYS A 14 11.66 -13.60 -18.27
N TYR A 15 10.88 -12.60 -18.64
CA TYR A 15 10.61 -11.40 -17.86
C TYR A 15 9.12 -11.10 -17.86
N VAL A 16 8.64 -10.65 -16.70
CA VAL A 16 7.28 -10.10 -16.55
C VAL A 16 7.39 -8.58 -16.55
N TYR A 17 6.60 -7.93 -17.38
CA TYR A 17 6.54 -6.47 -17.52
C TYR A 17 5.20 -5.97 -16.98
N LEU A 18 5.26 -5.19 -15.91
CA LEU A 18 4.09 -4.56 -15.30
C LEU A 18 3.98 -3.12 -15.79
N VAL A 19 2.99 -2.82 -16.62
CA VAL A 19 2.71 -1.45 -17.07
C VAL A 19 1.82 -0.78 -16.05
N MET A 20 2.32 0.30 -15.43
CA MET A 20 1.62 1.03 -14.38
C MET A 20 1.47 2.51 -14.76
N GLU A 21 0.61 3.24 -14.05
CA GLU A 21 0.58 4.70 -14.17
C GLU A 21 1.94 5.32 -13.78
N LEU A 22 2.35 6.35 -14.53
CA LEU A 22 3.61 7.05 -14.32
C LEU A 22 3.49 8.08 -13.19
N MET A 23 4.28 7.93 -12.14
CA MET A 23 4.35 8.88 -11.02
C MET A 23 5.24 10.07 -11.39
N ARG A 24 4.65 11.18 -11.82
CA ARG A 24 5.40 12.37 -12.26
C ARG A 24 5.80 13.29 -11.10
N GLY A 25 5.12 13.18 -9.96
CA GLY A 25 5.30 14.09 -8.82
C GLY A 25 6.46 13.74 -7.88
N GLY A 26 7.15 12.62 -8.12
CA GLY A 26 8.28 12.17 -7.31
C GLY A 26 7.89 11.62 -5.93
N GLU A 27 8.91 11.40 -5.09
CA GLU A 27 8.76 10.85 -3.75
C GLU A 27 8.10 11.84 -2.78
N LEU A 28 7.27 11.31 -1.88
CA LEU A 28 6.57 12.10 -0.87
C LEU A 28 7.53 12.93 -0.02
N LEU A 29 8.56 12.28 0.53
CA LEU A 29 9.46 12.91 1.49
C LEU A 29 10.35 13.96 0.82
N ASP A 30 10.88 13.69 -0.37
CA ASP A 30 11.65 14.65 -1.16
C ASP A 30 10.88 15.94 -1.39
N ARG A 31 9.58 15.82 -1.66
CA ARG A 31 8.73 16.98 -1.88
C ARG A 31 8.51 17.78 -0.61
N ILE A 32 8.24 17.10 0.51
CA ILE A 32 8.07 17.74 1.82
C ILE A 32 9.37 18.48 2.21
N LEU A 33 10.53 17.85 2.03
CA LEU A 33 11.83 18.43 2.38
C LEU A 33 12.22 19.64 1.51
N ARG A 34 11.69 19.74 0.29
CA ARG A 34 11.90 20.91 -0.59
C ARG A 34 11.00 22.09 -0.24
N GLN A 35 9.92 21.87 0.52
CA GLN A 35 9.04 22.95 0.94
C GLN A 35 9.69 23.74 2.09
N LYS A 36 9.76 25.06 1.95
CA LYS A 36 10.26 25.95 3.03
C LYS A 36 9.43 25.85 4.30
N CYS A 37 8.13 25.64 4.15
CA CYS A 37 7.18 25.51 5.24
C CYS A 37 6.29 24.31 4.94
N PHE A 38 6.18 23.38 5.89
CA PHE A 38 5.24 22.27 5.87
C PHE A 38 4.58 22.21 7.24
N SER A 39 3.28 22.46 7.28
CA SER A 39 2.50 22.58 8.50
C SER A 39 1.99 21.23 9.00
N GLU A 40 1.66 21.14 10.29
CA GLU A 40 0.99 19.96 10.85
C GLU A 40 -0.34 19.65 10.14
N ARG A 41 -1.03 20.68 9.63
CA ARG A 41 -2.26 20.50 8.86
C ARG A 41 -2.00 19.75 7.55
N GLU A 42 -0.92 20.10 6.85
CA GLU A 42 -0.53 19.40 5.62
C GLU A 42 -0.03 17.98 5.92
N ALA A 43 0.78 17.82 6.98
CA ALA A 43 1.22 16.51 7.46
C ALA A 43 0.03 15.60 7.80
N SER A 44 -0.97 16.13 8.51
CA SER A 44 -2.20 15.42 8.86
C SER A 44 -2.99 15.00 7.63
N ALA A 45 -3.10 15.87 6.61
CA ALA A 45 -3.79 15.54 5.37
C ALA A 45 -3.08 14.40 4.61
N VAL A 46 -1.76 14.46 4.50
CA VAL A 46 -0.93 13.41 3.90
C VAL A 46 -1.09 12.08 4.65
N LEU A 47 -0.93 12.09 5.98
CA LEU A 47 -1.07 10.90 6.81
C LEU A 47 -2.47 10.31 6.75
N CYS A 48 -3.51 11.15 6.71
CA CYS A 48 -4.89 10.69 6.56
C CYS A 48 -5.08 9.92 5.26
N THR A 49 -4.51 10.39 4.14
CA THR A 49 -4.57 9.65 2.87
C THR A 49 -3.82 8.32 2.95
N ILE A 50 -2.60 8.32 3.49
CA ILE A 50 -1.78 7.10 3.59
C ILE A 50 -2.46 6.07 4.49
N THR A 51 -2.84 6.46 5.71
CA THR A 51 -3.42 5.55 6.70
C THR A 51 -4.78 5.01 6.25
N LYS A 52 -5.63 5.81 5.60
CA LYS A 52 -6.87 5.29 4.97
C LYS A 52 -6.59 4.26 3.89
N THR A 53 -5.50 4.42 3.14
CA THR A 53 -5.11 3.48 2.09
C THR A 53 -4.57 2.19 2.68
N VAL A 54 -3.76 2.27 3.74
CA VAL A 54 -3.25 1.10 4.48
C VAL A 54 -4.38 0.36 5.17
N ASP A 55 -5.30 1.09 5.84
CA ASP A 55 -6.51 0.50 6.43
C ASP A 55 -7.35 -0.23 5.38
N TYR A 56 -7.51 0.35 4.19
CA TYR A 56 -8.14 -0.35 3.08
C TYR A 56 -7.39 -1.63 2.70
N LEU A 57 -6.06 -1.60 2.54
CA LEU A 57 -5.27 -2.80 2.24
C LEU A 57 -5.47 -3.89 3.30
N HIS A 58 -5.35 -3.52 4.58
CA HIS A 58 -5.51 -4.43 5.71
C HIS A 58 -6.93 -5.02 5.77
N SER A 59 -7.96 -4.20 5.49
CA SER A 59 -9.36 -4.66 5.39
C SER A 59 -9.57 -5.69 4.27
N GLN A 60 -8.78 -5.63 3.20
CA GLN A 60 -8.78 -6.59 2.11
C GLN A 60 -7.84 -7.78 2.35
N GLY A 61 -7.25 -7.87 3.56
CA GLY A 61 -6.30 -8.92 3.92
C GLY A 61 -4.98 -8.83 3.17
N VAL A 62 -4.60 -7.64 2.70
CA VAL A 62 -3.32 -7.37 2.05
C VAL A 62 -2.44 -6.61 3.03
N VAL A 63 -1.23 -7.10 3.26
CA VAL A 63 -0.20 -6.39 4.02
C VAL A 63 0.92 -5.98 3.07
N HIS A 64 1.39 -4.74 3.14
CA HIS A 64 2.39 -4.20 2.22
C HIS A 64 3.79 -4.74 2.52
N ARG A 65 4.19 -4.76 3.80
CA ARG A 65 5.47 -5.25 4.34
C ARG A 65 6.75 -4.50 3.92
N ASP A 66 6.65 -3.55 2.99
CA ASP A 66 7.75 -2.63 2.63
C ASP A 66 7.25 -1.18 2.52
N LEU A 67 6.45 -0.73 3.50
CA LEU A 67 5.93 0.63 3.51
C LEU A 67 7.01 1.60 4.00
N LYS A 68 7.73 2.19 3.06
CA LYS A 68 8.78 3.18 3.30
C LYS A 68 8.50 4.46 2.51
N PRO A 69 9.06 5.62 2.90
CA PRO A 69 8.79 6.89 2.22
C PRO A 69 9.04 6.87 0.71
N SER A 70 10.03 6.12 0.23
CA SER A 70 10.34 6.00 -1.21
C SER A 70 9.33 5.17 -2.01
N ASN A 71 8.47 4.39 -1.32
CA ASN A 71 7.36 3.65 -1.94
C ASN A 71 6.04 4.46 -1.91
N ILE A 72 6.08 5.72 -1.49
CA ILE A 72 4.92 6.61 -1.47
C ILE A 72 5.21 7.79 -2.40
N LEU A 73 4.51 7.82 -3.53
CA LEU A 73 4.80 8.72 -4.64
C LEU A 73 3.61 9.64 -4.93
N TYR A 74 3.88 10.79 -5.54
CA TYR A 74 2.86 11.65 -6.11
C TYR A 74 2.64 11.32 -7.60
N MET A 75 1.38 11.18 -7.99
CA MET A 75 0.99 10.96 -9.39
C MET A 75 1.37 12.17 -10.26
N ASP A 76 1.28 13.39 -9.71
CA ASP A 76 1.53 14.63 -10.43
C ASP A 76 2.23 15.71 -9.57
N GLU A 77 2.59 16.82 -10.21
CA GLU A 77 3.24 17.96 -9.58
C GLU A 77 2.28 18.89 -8.83
N SER A 78 1.03 18.51 -8.55
CA SER A 78 0.10 19.36 -7.79
C SER A 78 0.45 19.46 -6.31
N GLY A 79 0.98 18.37 -5.73
CA GLY A 79 1.23 18.28 -4.29
C GLY A 79 -0.04 18.11 -3.48
N ASN A 80 -1.17 17.82 -4.13
CA ASN A 80 -2.41 17.48 -3.47
C ASN A 80 -2.28 16.08 -2.84
N PRO A 81 -2.61 15.88 -1.55
CA PRO A 81 -2.69 14.55 -0.94
C PRO A 81 -3.49 13.51 -1.74
N ASP A 82 -4.51 13.91 -2.50
CA ASP A 82 -5.29 12.99 -3.34
C ASP A 82 -4.48 12.35 -4.48
N SER A 83 -3.38 12.99 -4.88
CA SER A 83 -2.46 12.48 -5.90
C SER A 83 -1.44 11.48 -5.33
N ILE A 84 -1.43 11.22 -4.02
CA ILE A 84 -0.55 10.22 -3.40
C ILE A 84 -0.93 8.80 -3.87
N ARG A 85 0.08 7.99 -4.15
CA ARG A 85 -0.01 6.56 -4.50
C ARG A 85 0.99 5.76 -3.66
N ILE A 86 0.50 4.73 -2.98
CA ILE A 86 1.34 3.65 -2.44
C ILE A 86 1.75 2.77 -3.62
N CYS A 87 3.05 2.51 -3.72
CA CYS A 87 3.71 1.83 -4.82
C CYS A 87 4.53 0.65 -4.30
N ASP A 88 5.00 -0.20 -5.22
CA ASP A 88 5.87 -1.35 -4.96
C ASP A 88 5.30 -2.40 -3.98
N PHE A 89 4.40 -3.21 -4.51
CA PHE A 89 3.81 -4.35 -3.81
C PHE A 89 4.65 -5.63 -3.96
N GLY A 90 5.94 -5.54 -4.33
CA GLY A 90 6.80 -6.70 -4.56
C GLY A 90 6.98 -7.59 -3.32
N PHE A 91 6.89 -6.99 -2.13
CA PHE A 91 6.89 -7.69 -0.84
C PHE A 91 5.49 -7.85 -0.25
N ALA A 92 4.43 -7.38 -0.90
CA ALA A 92 3.10 -7.48 -0.34
C ALA A 92 2.66 -8.95 -0.20
N LYS A 93 1.81 -9.21 0.79
CA LYS A 93 1.25 -10.53 1.02
C LYS A 93 -0.25 -10.43 1.15
N GLN A 94 -0.96 -11.21 0.33
CA GLN A 94 -2.36 -11.48 0.56
C GLN A 94 -2.49 -12.63 1.55
N LEU A 95 -3.16 -12.39 2.66
CA LEU A 95 -3.29 -13.34 3.78
C LEU A 95 -4.36 -14.42 3.53
N ARG A 96 -4.75 -14.67 2.28
CA ARG A 96 -5.72 -15.72 1.93
C ARG A 96 -5.07 -17.11 2.03
N ALA A 97 -5.80 -18.05 2.63
CA ALA A 97 -5.47 -19.46 2.65
C ALA A 97 -5.53 -20.07 1.23
N GLU A 98 -4.68 -21.07 0.99
CA GLU A 98 -4.26 -21.69 -0.28
C GLU A 98 -5.33 -22.20 -1.27
N ASN A 99 -6.63 -21.97 -1.05
CA ASN A 99 -7.69 -22.69 -1.79
C ASN A 99 -8.56 -21.81 -2.70
N GLY A 100 -8.03 -20.68 -3.19
CA GLY A 100 -8.50 -20.07 -4.45
C GLY A 100 -9.93 -19.50 -4.52
N LEU A 101 -10.71 -19.43 -3.44
CA LEU A 101 -12.05 -18.84 -3.48
C LEU A 101 -12.15 -17.55 -2.66
N LEU A 102 -12.55 -16.49 -3.38
CA LEU A 102 -13.12 -15.25 -2.87
C LEU A 102 -14.20 -15.56 -1.84
N MET A 103 -13.87 -15.47 -0.54
CA MET A 103 -14.86 -15.51 0.52
C MET A 103 -14.91 -14.15 1.20
N THR A 104 -15.84 -13.34 0.71
CA THR A 104 -16.78 -12.54 1.50
C THR A 104 -16.88 -13.08 2.95
N PRO A 105 -16.82 -12.22 3.98
CA PRO A 105 -16.49 -12.62 5.34
C PRO A 105 -17.56 -13.55 5.93
N CYS A 106 -17.22 -14.83 6.04
CA CYS A 106 -17.98 -15.80 6.82
C CYS A 106 -17.07 -16.29 7.94
N TYR A 107 -17.26 -15.72 9.14
CA TYR A 107 -16.59 -16.13 10.37
C TYR A 107 -16.64 -17.65 10.58
N THR A 108 -15.48 -18.27 10.85
CA THR A 108 -15.38 -19.39 11.81
C THR A 108 -13.96 -19.36 12.41
N ALA A 109 -13.80 -18.59 13.49
CA ALA A 109 -12.52 -18.28 14.14
C ALA A 109 -11.88 -19.44 14.95
N ASN A 110 -12.41 -20.66 14.89
CA ASN A 110 -12.05 -21.71 15.85
C ASN A 110 -10.92 -22.66 15.42
N PHE A 111 -10.38 -22.53 14.20
CA PHE A 111 -9.39 -23.49 13.65
C PHE A 111 -8.08 -22.86 13.17
N VAL A 112 -7.90 -21.56 13.35
CA VAL A 112 -6.64 -20.89 12.99
C VAL A 112 -5.68 -20.98 14.18
N ALA A 113 -4.51 -21.57 13.95
CA ALA A 113 -3.49 -21.69 14.98
C ALA A 113 -3.06 -20.27 15.47
N PRO A 114 -2.91 -20.07 16.79
CA PRO A 114 -2.74 -18.74 17.39
C PRO A 114 -1.49 -18.00 16.87
N GLU A 115 -0.45 -18.72 16.44
CA GLU A 115 0.75 -18.15 15.82
C GLU A 115 0.49 -17.56 14.44
N VAL A 116 -0.48 -18.06 13.68
CA VAL A 116 -0.88 -17.52 12.37
C VAL A 116 -1.62 -16.19 12.58
N LEU A 117 -2.53 -16.15 13.57
CA LEU A 117 -3.21 -14.91 13.97
C LEU A 117 -2.22 -13.89 14.56
N LYS A 118 -1.24 -14.33 15.36
CA LYS A 118 -0.20 -13.46 15.92
C LYS A 118 0.75 -12.92 14.85
N ARG A 119 1.17 -13.74 13.87
CA ARG A 119 1.98 -13.27 12.73
C ARG A 119 1.20 -12.33 11.83
N GLN A 120 -0.10 -12.56 11.62
CA GLN A 120 -0.97 -11.64 10.89
C GLN A 120 -1.06 -10.26 11.57
N GLY A 121 -1.29 -10.23 12.88
CA GLY A 121 -1.29 -8.98 13.64
C GLY A 121 0.07 -8.28 13.64
N TYR A 122 1.16 -9.06 13.65
CA TYR A 122 2.52 -8.53 13.58
C TYR A 122 2.82 -7.90 12.21
N ASP A 123 2.53 -8.59 11.11
CA ASP A 123 2.77 -8.08 9.75
C ASP A 123 1.96 -6.80 9.48
N ALA A 124 0.67 -6.77 9.87
CA ALA A 124 -0.14 -5.56 9.74
C ALA A 124 0.35 -4.42 10.65
N ALA A 125 0.84 -4.74 11.86
CA ALA A 125 1.44 -3.74 12.75
C ALA A 125 2.77 -3.20 12.17
N CYS A 126 3.51 -3.97 11.38
CA CYS A 126 4.71 -3.49 10.69
C CYS A 126 4.40 -2.39 9.66
N ASP A 127 3.24 -2.42 8.99
CA ASP A 127 2.86 -1.34 8.06
C ASP A 127 2.51 -0.02 8.80
N ILE A 128 2.29 -0.07 10.12
CA ILE A 128 1.92 1.10 10.94
C ILE A 128 3.11 1.68 11.71
N TRP A 129 4.14 0.86 11.99
CA TRP A 129 5.35 1.25 12.75
C TRP A 129 6.26 2.18 11.93
#